data_AF-A0A4Q6E395-F1
#
_entry.id   AF-A0A4Q6E395-F1
#
_cell.length_a   1.000
_cell.length_b   1.000
_cell.length_c   1.000
_cell.angle_alpha   90.00
_cell.angle_beta   90.00
_cell.angle_gamma   90.00
#
_symmetry.space_group_name_H-M   'P 1'
#
loop_
_entity.id
_entity.type
_entity.pdbx_description
1 polymer ?
#
loop_
_entity_poly.entity_id
_entity_poly.type
_entity_poly.pdbx_seq_one_letter_code
_entity_poly.pdbx_strand_id
1 'polypeptide(L)'
;MNYIDIFLLLIIGVCIWSNYQRGFIISSLHLIAWIGSLVISFLAYELLNTVLLKVFPKLNFWAPPLSFILILIFSRWGLDTLADKLLDNVSQKTHDDTVNKVAGIIPGVVNGLIWAALIATFFMLMPLTQVSEKTRESKLSEGLVTKVSWLESKVSPIFAEALNRTVRKTTLKEEGKSVKLPFIVKQPITRPELEAEMLILVNQERKKMGLRLLKADPEIAITARKHSEDMFLRGYFSHYTPENIDPFGRMRKDKIRFLTAGENLALAQTLQIAHKELMESPGHRANILNPAFGRLGIGILDGGIYGLMITQNFRN
;
A
#
# COMPACT_ATOMS: atom_id res chain seq x y z
N MET A 1 -23.30 -4.51 1.45
CA MET A 1 -22.25 -5.54 1.39
C MET A 1 -21.45 -5.24 0.13
N ASN A 2 -20.17 -4.88 0.27
CA ASN A 2 -19.33 -4.53 -0.88
C ASN A 2 -18.67 -5.79 -1.48
N TYR A 3 -17.93 -5.67 -2.59
CA TYR A 3 -17.34 -6.85 -3.25
C TYR A 3 -16.24 -7.52 -2.41
N ILE A 4 -15.61 -6.79 -1.47
CA ILE A 4 -14.66 -7.36 -0.52
C ILE A 4 -15.37 -8.29 0.47
N ASP A 5 -16.52 -7.88 1.01
CA ASP A 5 -17.32 -8.73 1.90
C ASP A 5 -17.68 -10.07 1.21
N ILE A 6 -18.12 -10.01 -0.05
CA ILE A 6 -18.48 -11.19 -0.85
C ILE A 6 -17.27 -12.09 -1.05
N PHE A 7 -16.13 -11.49 -1.41
CA PHE A 7 -14.88 -12.22 -1.62
C PHE A 7 -14.39 -12.93 -0.35
N LEU A 8 -14.44 -12.25 0.80
CA LEU A 8 -14.06 -12.84 2.10
C LEU A 8 -15.01 -13.96 2.52
N LEU A 9 -16.32 -13.80 2.30
CA LEU A 9 -17.31 -14.87 2.53
C LEU A 9 -17.08 -16.06 1.61
N LEU A 10 -16.67 -15.84 0.36
CA LEU A 10 -16.33 -16.91 -0.58
C LEU A 10 -15.11 -17.69 -0.09
N ILE A 11 -14.07 -17.02 0.41
CA ILE A 11 -12.90 -17.69 1.03
C ILE A 11 -13.33 -18.56 2.20
N ILE A 12 -14.16 -18.03 3.11
CA ILE A 12 -14.68 -18.79 4.25
C ILE A 12 -15.48 -20.01 3.76
N GLY A 13 -16.36 -19.82 2.77
CA GLY A 13 -17.16 -20.90 2.18
C GLY A 13 -16.31 -22.00 1.54
N VAL A 14 -15.26 -21.64 0.80
CA VAL A 14 -14.31 -22.59 0.19
C VAL A 14 -13.57 -23.39 1.27
N CYS A 15 -13.13 -22.73 2.35
CA CYS A 15 -12.49 -23.41 3.47
C CYS A 15 -13.46 -24.39 4.16
N ILE A 16 -14.70 -23.98 4.43
CA ILE A 16 -15.73 -24.85 5.00
C ILE A 16 -15.95 -26.07 4.11
N TRP A 17 -16.17 -25.86 2.81
CA TRP A 17 -16.38 -26.93 1.85
C TRP A 17 -15.20 -27.91 1.80
N SER A 18 -13.98 -27.38 1.69
CA SER A 18 -12.77 -28.20 1.64
C SER A 18 -12.59 -29.06 2.90
N ASN A 19 -12.89 -28.51 4.08
CA ASN A 19 -12.74 -29.22 5.35
C ASN A 19 -13.91 -30.18 5.63
N TYR A 20 -15.10 -29.89 5.10
CA TYR A 20 -16.21 -30.85 5.08
C TYR A 20 -15.83 -32.12 4.31
N GLN A 21 -15.16 -31.98 3.15
CA GLN A 21 -14.71 -33.12 2.35
C GLN A 21 -13.62 -33.95 3.04
N ARG A 22 -12.75 -33.31 3.83
CA ARG A 22 -11.64 -33.96 4.56
C ARG A 22 -12.07 -34.55 5.91
N GLY A 23 -13.10 -33.96 6.52
CA GLY A 23 -13.59 -34.32 7.84
C GLY A 23 -12.74 -33.79 9.00
N PHE A 24 -13.32 -33.83 10.19
CA PHE A 24 -12.84 -33.17 11.40
C PHE A 24 -11.44 -33.58 11.83
N ILE A 25 -11.12 -34.88 11.80
CA ILE A 25 -9.85 -35.40 12.32
C ILE A 25 -8.68 -34.84 11.51
N ILE A 26 -8.72 -35.02 10.19
CA ILE A 26 -7.69 -34.52 9.27
C ILE A 26 -7.60 -32.99 9.37
N SER A 27 -8.74 -32.32 9.27
CA SER A 27 -8.81 -30.85 9.30
C SER A 27 -8.28 -30.25 10.59
N SER A 28 -8.57 -30.86 11.74
CA SER A 28 -8.09 -30.39 13.04
C SER A 28 -6.59 -30.57 13.17
N LEU A 29 -6.05 -31.71 12.74
CA LEU A 29 -4.62 -31.97 12.82
C LEU A 29 -3.82 -31.02 11.94
N HIS A 30 -4.26 -30.77 10.70
CA HIS A 30 -3.62 -29.76 9.85
C HIS A 30 -3.79 -28.34 10.38
N LEU A 31 -4.91 -28.00 11.04
CA LEU A 31 -5.08 -26.70 11.68
C LEU A 31 -4.08 -26.53 12.84
N ILE A 32 -3.88 -27.57 13.65
CA ILE A 32 -2.85 -27.58 14.70
C ILE A 32 -1.45 -27.42 14.09
N ALA A 33 -1.14 -28.16 13.02
CA ALA A 33 0.11 -28.00 12.29
C ALA A 33 0.29 -26.57 11.75
N TRP A 34 -0.80 -25.90 11.36
CA TRP A 34 -0.76 -24.54 10.80
C TRP A 34 -0.40 -23.54 11.90
N ILE A 35 -1.12 -23.62 13.01
CA ILE A 35 -0.85 -22.80 14.20
C ILE A 35 0.56 -23.07 14.72
N GLY A 36 0.98 -24.33 14.78
CA GLY A 36 2.33 -24.73 15.17
C GLY A 36 3.40 -24.11 14.28
N SER A 37 3.24 -24.14 12.96
CA SER A 37 4.18 -23.53 12.02
C SER A 37 4.31 -22.02 12.22
N LEU A 38 3.20 -21.35 12.53
CA LEU A 38 3.17 -19.92 12.81
C LEU A 38 3.90 -19.60 14.11
N VAL A 39 3.70 -20.38 15.17
CA VAL A 39 4.42 -20.24 16.45
C VAL A 39 5.92 -20.45 16.26
N ILE A 40 6.33 -21.51 15.54
CA ILE A 40 7.74 -21.76 15.22
C ILE A 40 8.35 -20.58 14.46
N SER A 41 7.60 -20.01 13.51
CA SER A 41 8.05 -18.84 12.75
C SER A 41 8.31 -17.62 13.63
N PHE A 42 7.43 -17.31 14.58
CA PHE A 42 7.67 -16.22 15.53
C PHE A 42 8.87 -16.45 16.43
N LEU A 43 9.17 -17.70 16.78
CA LEU A 43 10.29 -18.02 17.67
C LEU A 43 11.64 -18.08 16.95
N ALA A 44 11.65 -18.48 15.67
CA ALA A 44 12.90 -18.81 14.97
C ALA A 44 13.28 -17.84 13.82
N TYR A 45 12.40 -16.91 13.41
CA TYR A 45 12.73 -16.02 12.29
C TYR A 45 13.97 -15.14 12.55
N GLU A 46 14.22 -14.72 13.80
CA GLU A 46 15.40 -13.91 14.15
C GLU A 46 16.72 -14.66 13.98
N LEU A 47 16.70 -15.97 14.27
CA LEU A 47 17.85 -16.85 14.07
C LEU A 47 18.21 -16.91 12.59
N LEU A 48 17.21 -17.15 11.73
CA LEU A 48 17.43 -17.18 10.29
C LEU A 48 17.79 -15.78 9.75
N ASN A 49 17.19 -14.70 10.26
CA ASN A 49 17.50 -13.33 9.85
C ASN A 49 18.98 -12.99 10.05
N THR A 50 19.55 -13.40 11.19
CA THR A 50 20.97 -13.18 11.50
C THR A 50 21.89 -13.89 10.50
N VAL A 51 21.55 -15.13 10.12
CA VAL A 51 22.32 -15.89 9.12
C VAL A 51 22.12 -15.29 7.72
N LEU A 52 20.88 -14.94 7.38
CA LEU A 52 20.50 -14.45 6.07
C LEU A 52 21.17 -13.10 5.75
N LEU A 53 21.28 -12.20 6.73
CA LEU A 53 22.00 -10.93 6.57
C LEU A 53 23.52 -11.10 6.45
N LYS A 54 24.10 -12.15 7.04
CA LYS A 54 25.53 -12.48 6.85
C LYS A 54 25.81 -12.95 5.42
N VAL A 55 24.92 -13.79 4.85
CA VAL A 55 25.11 -14.37 3.51
C VAL A 55 24.66 -13.41 2.41
N PHE A 56 23.54 -12.71 2.62
CA PHE A 56 22.94 -11.79 1.66
C PHE A 56 22.70 -10.40 2.28
N PRO A 57 23.76 -9.60 2.54
CA PRO A 57 23.63 -8.28 3.16
C PRO A 57 22.70 -7.32 2.40
N LYS A 58 22.55 -7.53 1.07
CA LYS A 58 21.70 -6.72 0.20
C LYS A 58 20.20 -6.82 0.50
N LEU A 59 19.76 -7.87 1.22
CA LEU A 59 18.35 -8.01 1.61
C LEU A 59 17.92 -6.91 2.58
N ASN A 60 18.82 -6.43 3.44
CA ASN A 60 18.59 -5.30 4.34
C ASN A 60 17.24 -5.44 5.09
N PHE A 61 16.31 -4.50 4.91
CA PHE A 61 14.99 -4.48 5.54
C PHE A 61 14.02 -5.59 5.06
N TRP A 62 14.34 -6.30 3.97
CA TRP A 62 13.57 -7.47 3.52
C TRP A 62 13.98 -8.77 4.22
N ALA A 63 15.11 -8.78 4.95
CA ALA A 63 15.59 -9.99 5.60
C ALA A 63 14.59 -10.54 6.65
N PRO A 64 14.02 -9.74 7.58
CA PRO A 64 13.09 -10.27 8.57
C PRO A 64 11.81 -10.87 7.97
N PRO A 65 11.09 -10.22 7.02
CA PRO A 65 9.97 -10.82 6.30
C PRO A 65 10.32 -12.14 5.63
N LEU A 66 11.45 -12.18 4.94
CA LEU A 66 11.85 -13.36 4.18
C LEU A 66 12.21 -14.51 5.11
N SER A 67 12.92 -14.23 6.21
CA SER A 67 13.22 -15.22 7.24
C SER A 67 11.96 -15.80 7.87
N PHE A 68 10.97 -14.95 8.18
CA PHE A 68 9.70 -15.40 8.73
C PHE A 68 8.95 -16.33 7.76
N ILE A 69 8.84 -15.94 6.48
CA ILE A 69 8.17 -16.73 5.45
C ILE A 69 8.89 -18.06 5.21
N LEU A 70 10.22 -18.07 5.16
CA LEU A 70 10.99 -19.30 4.96
C LEU A 70 10.79 -20.28 6.12
N ILE A 71 10.90 -19.81 7.37
CA ILE A 71 10.64 -20.68 8.53
C ILE A 71 9.20 -21.18 8.50
N LEU A 72 8.23 -20.34 8.14
CA LEU A 72 6.83 -20.74 8.04
C LEU A 72 6.65 -21.87 7.03
N ILE A 73 7.21 -21.76 5.84
CA ILE A 73 7.11 -22.78 4.78
C ILE A 73 7.75 -24.10 5.23
N PHE A 74 8.98 -24.06 5.76
CA PHE A 74 9.69 -25.29 6.15
C PHE A 74 9.08 -25.96 7.37
N SER A 75 8.70 -25.18 8.39
CA SER A 75 8.02 -25.72 9.58
C SER A 75 6.65 -26.28 9.23
N ARG A 76 5.91 -25.62 8.33
CA ARG A 76 4.63 -26.10 7.83
C ARG A 76 4.78 -27.43 7.11
N TRP A 77 5.73 -27.54 6.19
CA TRP A 77 5.98 -28.79 5.47
C TRP A 77 6.35 -29.95 6.41
N GLY A 78 7.20 -29.69 7.41
CA GLY A 78 7.58 -30.70 8.41
C GLY A 78 6.40 -31.14 9.29
N LEU A 79 5.59 -30.18 9.77
CA LEU A 79 4.43 -30.49 10.62
C LEU A 79 3.30 -31.17 9.85
N ASP A 80 3.07 -30.82 8.59
CA ASP A 80 2.10 -31.53 7.74
C ASP A 80 2.55 -32.96 7.48
N THR A 81 3.84 -33.19 7.18
CA THR A 81 4.38 -34.55 7.01
C THR A 81 4.20 -35.38 8.28
N LEU A 82 4.41 -34.77 9.45
CA LEU A 82 4.18 -35.44 10.74
C LEU A 82 2.69 -35.71 10.97
N ALA A 83 1.81 -34.76 10.64
CA ALA A 83 0.37 -34.91 10.74
C ALA A 83 -0.12 -36.07 9.87
N ASP A 84 0.30 -36.12 8.61
CA ASP A 84 -0.06 -37.19 7.68
C ASP A 84 0.38 -38.55 8.20
N LYS A 85 1.62 -38.65 8.72
CA LYS A 85 2.13 -39.89 9.33
C LYS A 85 1.34 -40.35 10.56
N LEU A 86 0.80 -39.42 11.34
CA LEU A 86 -0.10 -39.75 12.46
C LEU A 86 -1.47 -40.23 11.98
N LEU A 87 -1.89 -39.78 10.79
CA LEU A 87 -3.15 -40.15 10.15
C LEU A 87 -3.09 -41.47 9.38
N ASP A 88 -1.90 -41.97 9.05
CA ASP A 88 -1.71 -43.27 8.34
C ASP A 88 -2.43 -44.45 9.03
N ASN A 89 -2.60 -44.39 10.36
CA ASN A 89 -3.28 -45.43 11.14
C ASN A 89 -4.79 -45.20 11.30
N VAL A 90 -5.34 -44.11 10.75
CA VAL A 90 -6.77 -43.82 10.82
C VAL A 90 -7.49 -44.58 9.72
N SER A 91 -8.46 -45.42 10.10
CA SER A 91 -9.24 -46.20 9.14
C SER A 91 -9.97 -45.30 8.13
N GLN A 92 -9.98 -45.71 6.86
CA GLN A 92 -10.71 -45.05 5.79
C GLN A 92 -12.22 -44.91 6.09
N LYS A 93 -12.79 -45.84 6.88
CA LYS A 93 -14.19 -45.79 7.33
C LYS A 93 -14.47 -44.57 8.22
N THR A 94 -13.49 -44.14 9.00
CA THR A 94 -13.58 -42.93 9.84
C THR A 94 -13.57 -41.66 8.98
N HIS A 95 -12.93 -41.69 7.81
CA HIS A 95 -12.94 -40.56 6.88
C HIS A 95 -14.29 -40.39 6.17
N ASP A 96 -14.95 -41.49 5.82
CA ASP A 96 -16.25 -41.45 5.15
C ASP A 96 -17.46 -41.26 6.06
N ASP A 97 -17.24 -41.29 7.37
CA ASP A 97 -18.28 -41.04 8.36
C ASP A 97 -18.89 -39.62 8.22
N THR A 98 -20.22 -39.56 8.22
CA THR A 98 -20.95 -38.31 8.01
C THR A 98 -20.77 -37.34 9.19
N VAL A 99 -20.67 -37.85 10.41
CA VAL A 99 -20.43 -37.02 11.60
C VAL A 99 -19.03 -36.42 11.51
N ASN A 100 -18.03 -37.19 11.11
CA ASN A 100 -16.68 -36.68 10.87
C ASN A 100 -16.65 -35.58 9.78
N LYS A 101 -17.33 -35.79 8.65
CA LYS A 101 -17.43 -34.79 7.57
C LYS A 101 -18.12 -33.51 8.04
N VAL A 102 -19.28 -33.62 8.68
CA VAL A 102 -20.02 -32.46 9.22
C VAL A 102 -19.21 -31.73 10.30
N ALA A 103 -18.58 -32.45 11.22
CA ALA A 103 -17.73 -31.85 12.24
C ALA A 103 -16.52 -31.11 11.63
N GLY A 104 -16.06 -31.52 10.44
CA GLY A 104 -15.03 -30.82 9.65
C GLY A 104 -15.37 -29.37 9.32
N ILE A 105 -16.64 -28.98 9.36
CA ILE A 105 -17.06 -27.58 9.21
C ILE A 105 -16.42 -26.70 10.28
N ILE A 106 -16.26 -27.16 11.52
CA ILE A 106 -15.71 -26.37 12.63
C ILE A 106 -14.28 -25.87 12.34
N PRO A 107 -13.28 -26.75 12.11
CA PRO A 107 -11.95 -26.30 11.73
C PRO A 107 -11.95 -25.56 10.39
N GLY A 108 -12.89 -25.87 9.48
CA GLY A 108 -13.10 -25.13 8.23
C GLY A 108 -13.48 -23.67 8.44
N VAL A 109 -14.41 -23.37 9.36
CA VAL A 109 -14.80 -22.01 9.74
C VAL A 109 -13.60 -21.28 10.35
N VAL A 110 -12.91 -21.89 11.32
CA VAL A 110 -11.75 -21.28 11.98
C VAL A 110 -10.67 -20.92 10.96
N ASN A 111 -10.31 -21.87 10.09
CA ASN A 111 -9.31 -21.66 9.05
C ASN A 111 -9.76 -20.58 8.05
N GLY A 112 -11.03 -20.61 7.63
CA GLY A 112 -11.61 -19.61 6.74
C GLY A 112 -11.57 -18.20 7.32
N LEU A 113 -11.90 -18.03 8.61
CA LEU A 113 -11.83 -16.75 9.30
C LEU A 113 -10.40 -16.22 9.38
N ILE A 114 -9.41 -17.08 9.66
CA ILE A 114 -8.01 -16.70 9.69
C ILE A 114 -7.54 -16.21 8.31
N TRP A 115 -7.82 -16.97 7.25
CA TRP A 115 -7.45 -16.57 5.89
C TRP A 115 -8.13 -15.27 5.47
N ALA A 116 -9.43 -15.14 5.72
CA ALA A 116 -10.17 -13.94 5.42
C ALA A 116 -9.60 -12.72 6.17
N ALA A 117 -9.21 -12.88 7.44
CA ALA A 117 -8.62 -11.81 8.22
C ALA A 117 -7.22 -11.43 7.71
N LEU A 118 -6.36 -12.40 7.38
CA LEU A 118 -5.03 -12.14 6.81
C LEU A 118 -5.12 -11.41 5.47
N ILE A 119 -6.05 -11.83 4.61
CA ILE A 119 -6.28 -11.21 3.31
C ILE A 119 -6.86 -9.80 3.46
N ALA A 120 -7.81 -9.60 4.38
CA ALA A 120 -8.33 -8.28 4.70
C ALA A 120 -7.22 -7.35 5.22
N THR A 121 -6.38 -7.82 6.16
CA THR A 121 -5.22 -7.05 6.65
C THR A 121 -4.28 -6.71 5.50
N PHE A 122 -3.97 -7.67 4.63
CA PHE A 122 -3.14 -7.41 3.45
C PHE A 122 -3.75 -6.33 2.53
N PHE A 123 -5.03 -6.44 2.20
CA PHE A 123 -5.73 -5.43 1.40
C PHE A 123 -5.74 -4.05 2.07
N MET A 124 -5.92 -3.98 3.39
CA MET A 124 -5.81 -2.71 4.13
C MET A 124 -4.40 -2.12 4.06
N LEU A 125 -3.37 -2.97 4.11
CA LEU A 125 -1.96 -2.57 4.03
C LEU A 125 -1.53 -2.20 2.59
N MET A 126 -2.28 -2.63 1.57
CA MET A 126 -2.00 -2.22 0.20
C MET A 126 -2.13 -0.70 0.06
N PRO A 127 -1.21 -0.05 -0.65
CA PRO A 127 -1.18 1.40 -0.78
C PRO A 127 -2.41 1.90 -1.56
N LEU A 128 -3.39 2.45 -0.82
CA LEU A 128 -4.55 3.24 -1.27
C LEU A 128 -5.08 2.94 -2.67
N THR A 129 -5.28 1.64 -2.93
CA THR A 129 -6.07 1.16 -4.06
C THR A 129 -7.54 1.20 -3.69
N GLN A 130 -8.44 1.15 -4.68
CA GLN A 130 -9.87 0.96 -4.43
C GLN A 130 -10.15 -0.27 -3.55
N VAL A 131 -9.32 -1.32 -3.66
CA VAL A 131 -9.36 -2.51 -2.80
C VAL A 131 -9.09 -2.15 -1.34
N SER A 132 -8.07 -1.34 -1.04
CA SER A 132 -7.75 -0.92 0.33
C SER A 132 -8.87 -0.06 0.93
N GLU A 133 -9.41 0.91 0.17
CA GLU A 133 -10.53 1.75 0.62
C GLU A 133 -11.78 0.91 0.90
N LYS A 134 -12.17 0.05 -0.05
CA LYS A 134 -13.35 -0.82 0.11
C LYS A 134 -13.19 -1.85 1.22
N THR A 135 -11.95 -2.27 1.50
CA THR A 135 -11.67 -3.14 2.65
C THR A 135 -11.82 -2.40 3.97
N ARG A 136 -11.41 -1.13 4.05
CA ARG A 136 -11.60 -0.29 5.25
C ARG A 136 -13.06 0.06 5.52
N GLU A 137 -13.87 0.19 4.47
CA GLU A 137 -15.32 0.41 4.57
C GLU A 137 -16.12 -0.86 4.91
N SER A 138 -15.50 -2.05 4.86
CA SER A 138 -16.15 -3.34 5.06
C SER A 138 -16.30 -3.67 6.55
N LYS A 139 -17.55 -3.79 7.02
CA LYS A 139 -17.87 -4.21 8.40
C LYS A 139 -17.37 -5.63 8.71
N LEU A 140 -17.39 -6.52 7.72
CA LEU A 140 -16.87 -7.87 7.88
C LEU A 140 -15.35 -7.84 8.08
N SER A 141 -14.64 -7.07 7.26
CA SER A 141 -13.19 -6.88 7.37
C SER A 141 -12.81 -6.31 8.73
N GLU A 142 -13.50 -5.26 9.18
CA GLU A 142 -13.30 -4.69 10.51
C GLU A 142 -13.53 -5.71 11.64
N GLY A 143 -14.64 -6.46 11.57
CA GLY A 143 -14.95 -7.51 12.55
C GLY A 143 -14.00 -8.71 12.54
N LEU A 144 -13.37 -9.01 11.41
CA LEU A 144 -12.36 -10.06 11.29
C LEU A 144 -11.01 -9.59 11.82
N VAL A 145 -10.55 -8.41 11.38
CA VAL A 145 -9.25 -7.83 11.76
C VAL A 145 -9.19 -7.59 13.26
N THR A 146 -10.25 -7.04 13.87
CA THR A 146 -10.31 -6.82 15.32
C THR A 146 -10.11 -8.10 16.14
N LYS A 147 -10.68 -9.23 15.68
CA LYS A 147 -10.52 -10.54 16.34
C LYS A 147 -9.11 -11.12 16.20
N VAL A 148 -8.35 -10.74 15.18
CA VAL A 148 -6.96 -11.17 14.96
C VAL A 148 -5.94 -10.06 15.22
N SER A 149 -6.33 -8.98 15.88
CA SER A 149 -5.45 -7.85 16.24
C SER A 149 -4.20 -8.30 17.00
N TRP A 150 -4.31 -9.35 17.83
CA TRP A 150 -3.16 -9.97 18.49
C TRP A 150 -2.12 -10.46 17.48
N LEU A 151 -2.55 -11.06 16.37
CA LEU A 151 -1.68 -11.57 15.32
C LEU A 151 -1.06 -10.42 14.53
N GLU A 152 -1.85 -9.40 14.20
CA GLU A 152 -1.36 -8.16 13.57
C GLU A 152 -0.23 -7.53 14.41
N SER A 153 -0.41 -7.41 15.73
CA SER A 153 0.59 -6.82 16.63
C SER A 153 1.93 -7.56 16.63
N LYS A 154 1.93 -8.86 16.30
CA LYS A 154 3.12 -9.71 16.21
C LYS A 154 3.73 -9.75 14.83
N VAL A 155 2.90 -9.74 13.78
CA VAL A 155 3.36 -9.76 12.38
C VAL A 155 3.84 -8.37 11.94
N SER A 156 3.13 -7.31 12.31
CA SER A 156 3.39 -5.94 11.85
C SER A 156 4.86 -5.52 12.04
N PRO A 157 5.50 -5.69 13.21
CA PRO A 157 6.91 -5.33 13.40
C PRO A 157 7.87 -6.01 12.42
N ILE A 158 7.55 -7.24 11.97
CA ILE A 158 8.38 -8.01 11.04
C ILE A 158 8.34 -7.40 9.63
N PHE A 159 7.19 -6.87 9.21
CA PHE A 159 6.96 -6.37 7.85
C PHE A 159 6.94 -4.83 7.75
N ALA A 160 6.80 -4.11 8.87
CA ALA A 160 6.56 -2.67 8.90
C ALA A 160 7.67 -1.87 8.21
N GLU A 161 8.94 -2.17 8.46
CA GLU A 161 10.05 -1.43 7.83
C GLU A 161 10.10 -1.66 6.31
N ALA A 162 9.85 -2.90 5.85
CA ALA A 162 9.81 -3.23 4.43
C ALA A 162 8.65 -2.55 3.71
N LEU A 163 7.47 -2.56 4.33
CA LEU A 163 6.28 -1.88 3.81
C LEU A 163 6.47 -0.36 3.82
N ASN A 164 6.91 0.22 4.93
CA ASN A 164 7.12 1.66 5.08
C ASN A 164 8.17 2.19 4.11
N ARG A 165 9.26 1.46 3.84
CA ARG A 165 10.25 1.88 2.84
C ARG A 165 9.76 1.71 1.41
N THR A 166 8.94 0.71 1.13
CA THR A 166 8.31 0.59 -0.19
C THR A 166 7.37 1.77 -0.44
N VAL A 167 6.60 2.18 0.59
CA VAL A 167 5.73 3.36 0.55
C VAL A 167 6.55 4.66 0.48
N ARG A 168 7.57 4.86 1.33
CA ARG A 168 8.44 6.05 1.31
C ARG A 168 9.32 6.15 0.09
N LYS A 169 9.70 5.05 -0.56
CA LYS A 169 10.41 5.08 -1.85
C LYS A 169 9.50 5.54 -2.99
N THR A 170 8.19 5.59 -2.76
CA THR A 170 7.27 6.28 -3.66
C THR A 170 7.30 7.81 -3.46
N THR A 171 7.76 8.29 -2.30
CA THR A 171 7.84 9.74 -1.96
C THR A 171 9.29 10.22 -1.88
N LEU A 172 9.78 10.86 -2.93
CA LEU A 172 11.14 11.40 -2.99
C LEU A 172 11.25 12.71 -2.21
N LYS A 173 11.72 12.63 -0.97
CA LYS A 173 12.04 13.75 -0.09
C LYS A 173 13.53 14.14 -0.23
N GLU A 174 13.92 14.73 -1.36
CA GLU A 174 15.16 15.50 -1.45
C GLU A 174 14.87 16.86 -2.09
N GLU A 175 14.60 17.87 -1.25
CA GLU A 175 14.45 19.26 -1.70
C GLU A 175 15.77 19.71 -2.34
N GLY A 176 15.73 19.98 -3.66
CA GLY A 176 16.82 20.63 -4.41
C GLY A 176 17.76 19.71 -5.21
N LYS A 177 17.63 18.38 -5.14
CA LYS A 177 18.42 17.46 -5.98
C LYS A 177 17.52 16.67 -6.93
N SER A 178 17.92 16.60 -8.19
CA SER A 178 17.22 15.78 -9.19
C SER A 178 17.40 14.31 -8.84
N VAL A 179 16.28 13.60 -8.70
CA VAL A 179 16.28 12.16 -8.44
C VAL A 179 15.95 11.40 -9.71
N LYS A 180 16.78 10.41 -10.06
CA LYS A 180 16.51 9.48 -11.16
C LYS A 180 15.52 8.41 -10.71
N LEU A 181 14.40 8.28 -11.42
CA LEU A 181 13.42 7.23 -11.17
C LEU A 181 13.91 5.90 -11.79
N PRO A 182 13.65 4.76 -11.13
CA PRO A 182 13.99 3.44 -11.67
C PRO A 182 13.00 2.97 -12.76
N PHE A 183 12.09 3.83 -13.22
CA PHE A 183 11.04 3.52 -14.18
C PHE A 183 10.73 4.74 -15.05
N ILE A 184 10.02 4.47 -16.16
CA ILE A 184 9.40 5.48 -17.03
C ILE A 184 7.94 5.09 -17.28
N VAL A 185 7.07 6.07 -17.52
CA VAL A 185 5.68 5.85 -17.92
C VAL A 185 5.48 6.45 -19.30
N LYS A 186 5.23 5.60 -20.32
CA LYS A 186 5.15 6.04 -21.72
C LYS A 186 3.84 6.75 -22.07
N GLN A 187 2.76 6.45 -21.35
CA GLN A 187 1.43 7.00 -21.62
C GLN A 187 0.74 7.34 -20.29
N PRO A 188 1.25 8.34 -19.55
CA PRO A 188 0.62 8.77 -18.32
C PRO A 188 -0.72 9.46 -18.64
N ILE A 189 -1.74 9.26 -17.80
CA ILE A 189 -3.08 9.79 -18.07
C ILE A 189 -3.31 11.04 -17.23
N THR A 190 -3.70 12.15 -17.85
CA THR A 190 -4.08 13.35 -17.10
C THR A 190 -5.35 13.12 -16.27
N ARG A 191 -5.40 13.64 -15.05
CA ARG A 191 -6.52 13.49 -14.10
C ARG A 191 -7.11 14.86 -13.68
N PRO A 192 -7.89 15.55 -14.54
CA PRO A 192 -8.46 16.86 -14.22
C PRO A 192 -9.38 16.86 -12.99
N GLU A 193 -10.05 15.75 -12.72
CA GLU A 193 -10.89 15.55 -11.54
C GLU A 193 -10.08 15.59 -10.24
N LEU A 194 -8.89 15.00 -10.23
CA LEU A 194 -7.99 15.03 -9.08
C LEU A 194 -7.33 16.41 -8.91
N GLU A 195 -7.09 17.14 -10.00
CA GLU A 195 -6.61 18.52 -9.93
C GLU A 195 -7.62 19.42 -9.20
N ALA A 196 -8.91 19.28 -9.53
CA ALA A 196 -9.98 20.01 -8.85
C ALA A 196 -10.08 19.63 -7.36
N GLU A 197 -9.98 18.34 -7.03
CA GLU A 197 -9.99 17.87 -5.64
C GLU A 197 -8.78 18.38 -4.85
N MET A 198 -7.58 18.39 -5.44
CA MET A 198 -6.37 18.93 -4.80
C MET A 198 -6.51 20.42 -4.50
N LEU A 199 -7.12 21.20 -5.40
CA LEU A 199 -7.40 22.62 -5.14
C LEU A 199 -8.34 22.79 -3.92
N ILE A 200 -9.34 21.91 -3.76
CA ILE A 200 -10.22 21.93 -2.58
C ILE A 200 -9.41 21.68 -1.31
N LEU A 201 -8.58 20.63 -1.29
CA LEU A 201 -7.74 20.29 -0.14
C LEU A 201 -6.78 21.44 0.23
N VAL A 202 -6.09 22.01 -0.75
CA VAL A 202 -5.22 23.19 -0.55
C VAL A 202 -6.00 24.37 0.03
N ASN A 203 -7.19 24.65 -0.49
CA ASN A 203 -8.02 25.76 -0.01
C ASN A 203 -8.61 25.51 1.38
N GLN A 204 -8.84 24.26 1.79
CA GLN A 204 -9.21 23.92 3.17
C GLN A 204 -8.09 24.30 4.14
N GLU A 205 -6.83 24.00 3.82
CA GLU A 205 -5.68 24.38 4.65
C GLU A 205 -5.51 25.90 4.74
N ARG A 206 -5.68 26.61 3.62
CA ARG A 206 -5.65 28.08 3.61
C ARG A 206 -6.77 28.69 4.43
N LYS A 207 -7.99 28.14 4.35
CA LYS A 207 -9.14 28.58 5.14
C LYS A 207 -8.90 28.42 6.63
N LYS A 208 -8.29 27.32 7.07
CA LYS A 208 -7.92 27.09 8.50
C LYS A 208 -6.98 28.18 9.04
N MET A 209 -6.17 28.77 8.16
CA MET A 209 -5.21 29.83 8.51
C MET A 209 -5.75 31.25 8.25
N GLY A 210 -7.04 31.40 7.90
CA GLY A 210 -7.63 32.71 7.59
C GLY A 210 -7.09 33.36 6.30
N LEU A 211 -6.46 32.57 5.41
CA LEU A 211 -5.88 33.06 4.17
C LEU A 211 -6.92 33.10 3.05
N ARG A 212 -6.73 34.02 2.09
CA ARG A 212 -7.54 34.08 0.87
C ARG A 212 -7.36 32.78 0.06
N LEU A 213 -8.49 32.23 -0.40
CA LEU A 213 -8.52 31.03 -1.24
C LEU A 213 -7.84 31.29 -2.60
N LEU A 214 -7.11 30.29 -3.08
CA LEU A 214 -6.51 30.29 -4.41
C LEU A 214 -7.57 30.01 -5.46
N LYS A 215 -7.51 30.73 -6.58
CA LYS A 215 -8.34 30.46 -7.77
C LYS A 215 -7.62 29.47 -8.68
N ALA A 216 -8.37 28.55 -9.29
CA ALA A 216 -7.84 27.66 -10.32
C ALA A 216 -7.26 28.48 -11.48
N ASP A 217 -6.13 28.04 -12.01
CA ASP A 217 -5.43 28.69 -13.11
C ASP A 217 -5.21 27.73 -14.29
N PRO A 218 -6.13 27.69 -15.27
CA PRO A 218 -6.04 26.77 -16.39
C PRO A 218 -4.79 26.97 -17.27
N GLU A 219 -4.27 28.21 -17.37
CA GLU A 219 -3.07 28.50 -18.17
C GLU A 219 -1.84 27.84 -17.54
N ILE A 220 -1.68 28.00 -16.23
CA ILE A 220 -0.58 27.40 -15.47
C ILE A 220 -0.73 25.88 -15.38
N ALA A 221 -1.96 25.37 -15.29
CA ALA A 221 -2.22 23.94 -15.23
C ALA A 221 -1.65 23.21 -16.46
N ILE A 222 -1.67 23.83 -17.65
CA ILE A 222 -1.04 23.28 -18.86
C ILE A 222 0.47 23.10 -18.65
N THR A 223 1.16 24.12 -18.13
CA THR A 223 2.59 24.04 -17.82
C THR A 223 2.90 22.99 -16.75
N ALA A 224 2.05 22.90 -15.72
CA ALA A 224 2.20 21.92 -14.65
C ALA A 224 2.02 20.48 -15.18
N ARG A 225 1.01 20.24 -16.03
CA ARG A 225 0.79 18.93 -16.68
C ARG A 225 1.96 18.52 -17.55
N LYS A 226 2.49 19.44 -18.38
CA LYS A 226 3.69 19.18 -19.19
C LYS A 226 4.86 18.71 -18.33
N HIS A 227 5.12 19.35 -17.19
CA HIS A 227 6.23 18.98 -16.32
C HIS A 227 6.03 17.62 -15.63
N SER A 228 4.82 17.34 -15.15
CA SER A 228 4.48 16.03 -14.58
C SER A 228 4.58 14.90 -15.62
N GLU A 229 4.13 15.13 -16.85
CA GLU A 229 4.27 14.19 -17.97
C GLU A 229 5.74 13.95 -18.31
N ASP A 230 6.51 15.03 -18.38
CA ASP A 230 7.93 15.02 -18.71
C ASP A 230 8.77 14.22 -17.70
N MET A 231 8.52 14.41 -16.40
CA MET A 231 9.12 13.63 -15.31
C MET A 231 8.87 12.13 -15.46
N PHE A 232 7.65 11.74 -15.87
CA PHE A 232 7.31 10.35 -16.12
C PHE A 232 7.93 9.78 -17.39
N LEU A 233 7.89 10.52 -18.50
CA LEU A 233 8.43 10.06 -19.78
C LEU A 233 9.95 9.86 -19.72
N ARG A 234 10.64 10.73 -18.97
CA ARG A 234 12.11 10.73 -18.90
C ARG A 234 12.67 10.15 -17.59
N GLY A 235 11.82 9.69 -16.69
CA GLY A 235 12.21 8.93 -15.50
C GLY A 235 13.03 9.75 -14.50
N TYR A 236 12.55 10.94 -14.15
CA TYR A 236 13.18 11.78 -13.13
C TYR A 236 12.14 12.49 -12.27
N PHE A 237 12.54 12.95 -11.09
CA PHE A 237 11.74 13.75 -10.18
C PHE A 237 12.56 14.96 -9.73
N SER A 238 12.20 16.15 -10.20
CA SER A 238 12.98 17.38 -9.98
C SER A 238 12.20 18.64 -10.34
N HIS A 239 12.50 19.74 -9.64
CA HIS A 239 12.07 21.09 -10.04
C HIS A 239 12.69 21.57 -11.35
N TYR A 240 13.84 21.00 -11.73
CA TYR A 240 14.55 21.35 -12.96
C TYR A 240 14.36 20.25 -14.00
N THR A 241 14.19 20.64 -15.26
CA THR A 241 14.28 19.67 -16.36
C THR A 241 15.73 19.18 -16.53
N PRO A 242 15.99 18.08 -17.25
CA PRO A 242 17.34 17.64 -17.62
C PRO A 242 18.16 18.72 -18.35
N GLU A 243 17.49 19.67 -19.01
CA GLU A 243 18.10 20.86 -19.64
C GLU A 243 18.34 22.01 -18.63
N ASN A 244 18.20 21.76 -17.33
CA ASN A 244 18.31 22.74 -16.24
C ASN A 244 17.31 23.91 -16.33
N ILE A 245 16.14 23.70 -16.96
CA ILE A 245 15.08 24.70 -16.97
C ILE A 245 14.32 24.65 -15.65
N ASP A 246 14.39 25.74 -14.88
CA ASP A 246 13.67 25.91 -13.62
C ASP A 246 12.15 26.10 -13.82
N PRO A 247 11.32 26.02 -12.76
CA PRO A 247 9.85 26.16 -12.86
C PRO A 247 9.40 27.49 -13.50
N PHE A 248 10.07 28.58 -13.15
CA PHE A 248 9.79 29.92 -13.65
C PHE A 248 10.22 30.06 -15.12
N GLY A 249 11.29 29.39 -15.51
CA GLY A 249 11.72 29.25 -16.91
C GLY A 249 10.65 28.54 -17.74
N ARG A 250 10.07 27.45 -17.24
CA ARG A 250 8.94 26.76 -17.89
C ARG A 250 7.73 27.67 -18.04
N MET A 251 7.33 28.37 -16.97
CA MET A 251 6.22 29.31 -16.99
C MET A 251 6.45 30.46 -17.99
N ARG A 252 7.65 31.05 -18.03
CA ARG A 252 7.99 32.10 -19.00
C ARG A 252 7.97 31.60 -20.44
N LYS A 253 8.47 30.39 -20.70
CA LYS A 253 8.44 29.75 -22.03
C LYS A 253 7.00 29.58 -22.54
N ASP A 254 6.09 29.24 -21.63
CA ASP A 254 4.65 29.15 -21.91
C ASP A 254 3.92 30.51 -21.85
N LYS A 255 4.66 31.63 -21.81
CA LYS A 255 4.16 33.01 -21.80
C LYS A 255 3.26 33.36 -20.59
N ILE A 256 3.41 32.63 -19.48
CA ILE A 256 2.71 32.91 -18.22
C ILE A 256 3.34 34.13 -17.55
N ARG A 257 2.50 35.11 -17.21
CA ARG A 257 2.91 36.30 -16.45
C ARG A 257 2.72 36.08 -14.94
N PHE A 258 3.71 36.49 -14.15
CA PHE A 258 3.70 36.48 -12.69
C PHE A 258 4.73 37.49 -12.15
N LEU A 259 4.50 38.03 -10.96
CA LEU A 259 5.49 38.81 -10.20
C LEU A 259 6.17 37.92 -9.15
N THR A 260 5.40 37.03 -8.54
CA THR A 260 5.87 35.99 -7.64
C THR A 260 5.25 34.66 -8.04
N ALA A 261 6.01 33.59 -7.91
CA ALA A 261 5.57 32.23 -8.21
C ALA A 261 6.26 31.24 -7.28
N GLY A 262 5.70 30.04 -7.17
CA GLY A 262 6.28 28.92 -6.44
C GLY A 262 5.88 27.61 -7.09
N GLU A 263 6.64 26.55 -6.81
CA GLU A 263 6.32 25.19 -7.26
C GLU A 263 6.39 24.22 -6.08
N ASN A 264 5.42 23.32 -6.00
CA ASN A 264 5.53 22.11 -5.21
C ASN A 264 5.44 20.89 -6.14
N LEU A 265 6.21 19.85 -5.83
CA LEU A 265 6.14 18.57 -6.52
C LEU A 265 5.76 17.48 -5.54
N ALA A 266 5.01 16.50 -6.02
CA ALA A 266 4.78 15.26 -5.30
C ALA A 266 4.74 14.08 -6.27
N LEU A 267 5.31 12.97 -5.85
CA LEU A 267 5.07 11.66 -6.42
C LEU A 267 4.51 10.80 -5.29
N ALA A 268 3.27 10.34 -5.44
CA ALA A 268 2.58 9.59 -4.39
C ALA A 268 1.52 8.68 -4.99
N GLN A 269 1.11 7.64 -4.26
CA GLN A 269 0.12 6.68 -4.77
C GLN A 269 -1.28 7.28 -4.93
N THR A 270 -1.66 8.25 -4.09
CA THR A 270 -2.94 8.95 -4.20
C THR A 270 -2.83 10.42 -3.87
N LEU A 271 -3.92 11.13 -4.17
CA LEU A 271 -4.07 12.55 -3.93
C LEU A 271 -3.94 12.92 -2.44
N GLN A 272 -4.52 12.12 -1.55
CA GLN A 272 -4.57 12.41 -0.12
C GLN A 272 -3.18 12.21 0.52
N ILE A 273 -2.40 11.21 0.07
CA ILE A 273 -0.99 11.07 0.50
C ILE A 273 -0.19 12.28 0.03
N ALA A 274 -0.27 12.61 -1.26
CA ALA A 274 0.46 13.75 -1.81
C ALA A 274 0.15 15.03 -1.02
N HIS A 275 -1.13 15.33 -0.80
CA HIS A 275 -1.53 16.52 -0.05
C HIS A 275 -1.00 16.53 1.39
N LYS A 276 -1.13 15.40 2.10
CA LYS A 276 -0.62 15.26 3.47
C LYS A 276 0.89 15.49 3.52
N GLU A 277 1.65 14.85 2.63
CA GLU A 277 3.12 14.95 2.61
C GLU A 277 3.60 16.34 2.23
N LEU A 278 2.90 17.02 1.31
CA LEU A 278 3.13 18.43 1.00
C LEU A 278 2.92 19.31 2.24
N MET A 279 1.90 19.05 3.04
CA MET A 279 1.65 19.80 4.28
C MET A 279 2.60 19.43 5.43
N GLU A 280 3.17 18.23 5.42
CA GLU A 280 4.19 17.79 6.40
C GLU A 280 5.60 18.25 6.03
N SER A 281 5.84 18.72 4.79
CA SER A 281 7.12 19.32 4.40
C SER A 281 7.12 20.83 4.67
N PRO A 282 8.06 21.37 5.48
CA PRO A 282 8.11 22.80 5.75
C PRO A 282 8.19 23.68 4.49
N GLY A 283 9.01 23.30 3.50
CA GLY A 283 9.16 24.04 2.25
C GLY A 283 7.88 24.06 1.41
N HIS A 284 7.29 22.89 1.16
CA HIS A 284 6.05 22.79 0.39
C HIS A 284 4.85 23.45 1.07
N ARG A 285 4.73 23.29 2.39
CA ARG A 285 3.69 23.94 3.20
C ARG A 285 3.82 25.46 3.14
N ALA A 286 5.04 26.00 3.15
CA ALA A 286 5.27 27.44 3.02
C ALA A 286 4.69 27.99 1.71
N ASN A 287 4.83 27.25 0.59
CA ASN A 287 4.21 27.62 -0.68
C ASN A 287 2.68 27.58 -0.60
N ILE A 288 2.09 26.49 -0.07
CA ILE A 288 0.63 26.34 0.06
C ILE A 288 0.01 27.47 0.89
N LEU A 289 0.68 27.88 1.95
CA LEU A 289 0.21 28.90 2.89
C LEU A 289 0.75 30.31 2.62
N ASN A 290 1.43 30.52 1.49
CA ASN A 290 1.97 31.84 1.17
C ASN A 290 0.83 32.82 0.84
N PRO A 291 0.69 33.95 1.57
CA PRO A 291 -0.35 34.95 1.31
C PRO A 291 -0.14 35.72 0.00
N ALA A 292 1.07 35.72 -0.57
CA ALA A 292 1.37 36.42 -1.82
C ALA A 292 0.75 35.76 -3.06
N PHE A 293 0.34 34.49 -2.95
CA PHE A 293 -0.28 33.76 -4.05
C PHE A 293 -1.80 33.93 -4.08
N GLY A 294 -2.34 34.13 -5.29
CA GLY A 294 -3.78 34.27 -5.56
C GLY A 294 -4.33 33.21 -6.52
N ARG A 295 -3.45 32.49 -7.23
CA ARG A 295 -3.81 31.52 -8.26
C ARG A 295 -2.95 30.25 -8.16
N LEU A 296 -3.53 29.12 -8.57
CA LEU A 296 -2.89 27.80 -8.54
C LEU A 296 -3.27 26.99 -9.79
N GLY A 297 -2.27 26.59 -10.56
CA GLY A 297 -2.38 25.58 -11.61
C GLY A 297 -1.81 24.25 -11.13
N ILE A 298 -2.54 23.17 -11.34
CA ILE A 298 -2.17 21.82 -10.87
C ILE A 298 -2.11 20.93 -12.09
N GLY A 299 -1.06 20.10 -12.18
CA GLY A 299 -0.93 19.08 -13.21
C GLY A 299 -0.76 17.72 -12.58
N ILE A 300 -1.76 16.84 -12.74
CA ILE A 300 -1.75 15.48 -12.20
C ILE A 300 -1.76 14.47 -13.34
N LEU A 301 -0.72 13.65 -13.37
CA LEU A 301 -0.54 12.56 -14.31
C LEU A 301 -0.58 11.24 -13.53
N ASP A 302 -1.36 10.29 -14.02
CA ASP A 302 -1.50 8.96 -13.45
C ASP A 302 -0.62 7.96 -14.20
N GLY A 303 0.35 7.40 -13.46
CA GLY A 303 1.28 6.38 -13.93
C GLY A 303 0.83 4.94 -13.63
N GLY A 304 -0.42 4.72 -13.20
CA GLY A 304 -0.94 3.43 -12.79
C GLY A 304 -0.24 2.94 -11.52
N ILE A 305 0.46 1.80 -11.61
CA ILE A 305 1.17 1.20 -10.48
C ILE A 305 2.28 2.09 -9.90
N TYR A 306 2.73 3.08 -10.68
CA TYR A 306 3.79 4.01 -10.28
C TYR A 306 3.26 5.26 -9.54
N GLY A 307 1.94 5.39 -9.40
CA GLY A 307 1.28 6.48 -8.68
C GLY A 307 1.02 7.73 -9.51
N LEU A 308 0.70 8.81 -8.81
CA LEU A 308 0.41 10.14 -9.34
C LEU A 308 1.65 11.03 -9.31
N MET A 309 2.01 11.58 -10.47
CA MET A 309 2.99 12.67 -10.58
C MET A 309 2.25 14.01 -10.55
N ILE A 310 2.57 14.84 -9.56
CA ILE A 310 1.85 16.07 -9.27
C ILE A 310 2.80 17.26 -9.29
N THR A 311 2.42 18.27 -10.06
CA THR A 311 3.06 19.59 -10.07
C THR A 311 2.03 20.64 -9.66
N GLN A 312 2.32 21.43 -8.63
CA GLN A 312 1.53 22.60 -8.21
C GLN A 312 2.32 23.87 -8.50
N ASN A 313 1.82 24.72 -9.39
CA ASN A 313 2.43 26.00 -9.72
C ASN A 313 1.56 27.15 -9.23
N PHE A 314 2.12 28.00 -8.38
CA PHE A 314 1.46 29.12 -7.73
C PHE A 314 1.85 30.44 -8.43
N ARG A 315 0.93 31.41 -8.49
CA ARG A 315 1.23 32.82 -8.84
C ARG A 315 0.35 33.80 -8.07
N ASN A 316 0.74 35.07 -8.04
CA ASN A 316 -0.09 36.19 -7.54
C ASN A 316 -1.30 36.48 -8.45
#